data_AF-A0A318T972-F1
#
_entry.id   AF-A0A318T972-F1
#
_cell.length_a   1.000
_cell.length_b   1.000
_cell.length_c   1.000
_cell.angle_alpha   90.00
_cell.angle_beta   90.00
_cell.angle_gamma   90.00
#
_symmetry.space_group_name_H-M   'P 1'
#
loop_
_entity.id
_entity.type
_entity.pdbx_description
1 polymer ?
#
loop_
_entity_poly.entity_id
_entity_poly.type
_entity_poly.pdbx_seq_one_letter_code
_entity_poly.pdbx_strand_id
1 'polypeptide(L)'
;MTRKELFDWMNSKIKSGEMSFDQSATFVSMTLSFPVDGAYTGLDDTEHVNFMQAVEKGMVGAQQRNDSELFERLQNALRIMDRYQGEISGVDIRA
;
A
#
# COMPACT_ATOMS: atom_id res chain seq x y z
N MET A 1 3.88 -6.21 7.19
CA MET A 1 2.51 -6.73 7.05
C MET A 1 2.38 -7.48 5.74
N THR A 2 1.47 -8.43 5.62
CA THR A 2 1.15 -9.15 4.39
C THR A 2 0.22 -8.32 3.50
N ARG A 3 0.03 -8.74 2.24
CA ARG A 3 -0.95 -8.08 1.35
C ARG A 3 -2.38 -8.29 1.84
N LYS A 4 -2.66 -9.45 2.43
CA LYS A 4 -3.94 -9.72 3.10
C LYS A 4 -4.15 -8.79 4.30
N GLU A 5 -3.15 -8.62 5.16
CA GLU A 5 -3.24 -7.69 6.30
C GLU A 5 -3.48 -6.25 5.84
N LEU A 6 -2.81 -5.80 4.76
CA LEU A 6 -3.06 -4.47 4.17
C LEU A 6 -4.50 -4.35 3.65
N PHE A 7 -5.02 -5.38 3.00
CA PHE A 7 -6.39 -5.41 2.48
C PHE A 7 -7.42 -5.40 3.61
N ASP A 8 -7.22 -6.18 4.66
CA ASP A 8 -8.12 -6.25 5.81
C ASP A 8 -8.12 -4.91 6.57
N TRP A 9 -6.96 -4.28 6.75
CA TRP A 9 -6.82 -2.95 7.33
C TRP A 9 -7.57 -1.89 6.51
N MET A 10 -7.36 -1.86 5.19
CA MET A 10 -8.04 -0.94 4.29
C MET A 10 -9.56 -1.08 4.40
N ASN A 11 -10.09 -2.31 4.38
CA ASN A 11 -11.52 -2.56 4.51
C ASN A 11 -12.06 -2.13 5.88
N SER A 12 -11.28 -2.30 6.95
CA SER A 12 -11.66 -1.82 8.28
C SER A 12 -11.86 -0.30 8.29
N LYS A 13 -10.99 0.46 7.63
CA LYS A 13 -11.05 1.93 7.57
C LYS A 13 -12.17 2.45 6.67
N ILE A 14 -12.45 1.76 5.57
CA ILE A 14 -13.63 2.07 4.74
C ILE A 14 -14.92 1.84 5.54
N LYS A 15 -15.02 0.70 6.26
CA LYS A 15 -16.21 0.38 7.07
C LYS A 15 -16.43 1.35 8.23
N SER A 16 -15.36 1.87 8.85
CA SER A 16 -15.47 2.86 9.92
C SER A 16 -15.69 4.30 9.42
N GLY A 17 -15.60 4.53 8.10
CA GLY A 17 -15.71 5.86 7.51
C GLY A 17 -14.46 6.73 7.68
N GLU A 18 -13.38 6.16 8.20
CA GLU A 18 -12.10 6.85 8.39
C GLU A 18 -11.30 7.00 7.08
N MET A 19 -11.59 6.17 6.08
CA MET A 19 -11.00 6.21 4.75
C MET A 19 -12.10 6.24 3.68
N SER A 20 -12.02 7.17 2.72
CA SER A 20 -12.92 7.20 1.57
C SER A 20 -12.55 6.14 0.53
N PHE A 21 -13.51 5.79 -0.34
CA PHE A 21 -13.25 4.88 -1.46
C PHE A 21 -12.15 5.41 -2.41
N ASP A 22 -12.10 6.72 -2.66
CA ASP A 22 -11.05 7.32 -3.48
C ASP A 22 -9.67 7.22 -2.83
N GLN A 23 -9.61 7.33 -1.50
CA GLN A 23 -8.37 7.13 -0.73
C GLN A 23 -7.90 5.67 -0.76
N SER A 24 -8.84 4.71 -0.80
CA SER A 24 -8.51 3.28 -0.80
C SER A 24 -8.04 2.76 -2.16
N ALA A 25 -8.39 3.42 -3.26
CA ALA A 25 -8.02 3.01 -4.62
C ALA A 25 -6.51 2.80 -4.81
N THR A 26 -5.67 3.60 -4.14
CA THR A 26 -4.21 3.46 -4.22
C THR A 26 -3.70 2.25 -3.42
N PHE A 27 -4.39 1.84 -2.36
CA PHE A 27 -4.03 0.65 -1.58
C PHE A 27 -4.47 -0.63 -2.27
N VAL A 28 -5.58 -0.60 -3.00
CA VAL A 28 -6.03 -1.74 -3.82
C VAL A 28 -4.91 -2.18 -4.76
N SER A 29 -4.28 -1.28 -5.51
CA SER A 29 -3.18 -1.65 -6.42
C SER A 29 -1.98 -2.27 -5.70
N MET A 30 -1.74 -1.90 -4.44
CA MET A 30 -0.64 -2.41 -3.61
C MET A 30 -0.94 -3.78 -3.00
N THR A 31 -2.22 -4.07 -2.71
CA THR A 31 -2.67 -5.39 -2.26
C THR A 31 -2.60 -6.45 -3.37
N LEU A 32 -2.54 -6.00 -4.62
CA LEU A 32 -2.46 -6.87 -5.78
C LEU A 32 -0.99 -7.19 -6.05
N SER A 33 -0.60 -8.45 -5.83
CA SER A 33 0.69 -8.94 -6.30
C SER A 33 0.62 -9.10 -7.81
N PHE A 34 1.39 -8.31 -8.56
CA PHE A 34 1.65 -8.55 -9.98
C PHE A 34 3.02 -9.20 -10.10
N PRO A 35 3.13 -10.54 -9.92
CA PRO A 35 4.38 -11.20 -10.22
C PRO A 35 4.69 -11.02 -11.71
N VAL A 36 5.98 -10.83 -12.01
CA VAL A 36 6.51 -10.61 -13.37
C VAL A 36 6.16 -11.79 -14.30
N ASP A 37 5.81 -12.93 -13.69
CA ASP A 37 5.58 -14.24 -14.31
C ASP A 37 4.10 -14.45 -14.70
N GLY A 38 3.24 -13.45 -14.49
CA GLY A 38 1.90 -13.37 -15.10
C GLY A 38 0.76 -14.12 -14.39
N ALA A 39 1.01 -14.87 -13.31
CA ALA A 39 -0.04 -15.53 -12.55
C ALA A 39 -0.45 -14.70 -11.32
N TYR A 40 -1.70 -14.25 -11.28
CA TYR A 40 -2.26 -13.52 -10.13
C TYR A 40 -2.33 -14.45 -8.90
N THR A 41 -1.39 -14.33 -7.96
CA THR A 41 -1.37 -15.14 -6.73
C THR A 41 -2.18 -14.49 -5.62
N GLY A 42 -3.43 -14.12 -5.87
CA GLY A 42 -4.38 -13.65 -4.84
C GLY A 42 -3.87 -12.59 -3.86
N LEU A 43 -4.57 -12.44 -2.73
CA LEU A 43 -4.05 -11.71 -1.57
C LEU A 43 -3.06 -12.62 -0.87
N ASP A 44 -1.76 -12.39 -1.08
CA ASP A 44 -0.72 -13.13 -0.41
C ASP A 44 -0.70 -12.80 1.10
N ASP A 45 -0.78 -13.85 1.92
CA ASP A 45 -0.74 -13.79 3.38
C ASP A 45 0.55 -14.39 3.96
N THR A 46 1.53 -14.67 3.12
CA THR A 46 2.79 -15.31 3.52
C THR A 46 3.98 -14.38 3.40
N GLU A 47 4.03 -13.53 2.37
CA GLU A 47 5.10 -12.55 2.22
C GLU A 47 4.86 -11.32 3.11
N HIS A 48 5.81 -11.04 4.01
CA HIS A 48 5.85 -9.78 4.73
C HIS A 48 6.46 -8.70 3.84
N VAL A 49 5.70 -7.63 3.61
CA VAL A 49 6.12 -6.48 2.80
C VAL A 49 6.21 -5.23 3.68
N ASN A 50 7.30 -4.48 3.52
CA ASN A 50 7.39 -3.12 4.01
C ASN A 50 6.78 -2.17 2.97
N PHE A 51 5.47 -1.94 3.07
CA PHE A 51 4.76 -1.14 2.09
C PHE A 51 5.19 0.33 2.09
N MET A 52 5.61 0.90 3.23
CA MET A 52 6.17 2.26 3.25
C MET A 52 7.44 2.34 2.40
N GLN A 53 8.37 1.40 2.62
CA GLN A 53 9.60 1.35 1.82
C GLN A 53 9.30 1.06 0.34
N ALA A 54 8.28 0.25 0.03
CA ALA A 54 7.86 -0.02 -1.34
C ALA A 54 7.32 1.24 -2.03
N VAL A 55 6.52 2.05 -1.33
CA VAL A 55 6.01 3.34 -1.82
C VAL A 55 7.17 4.30 -2.08
N GLU A 56 8.10 4.45 -1.14
CA GLU A 56 9.28 5.32 -1.29
C GLU A 56 10.14 4.92 -2.50
N LYS A 57 10.42 3.62 -2.67
CA LYS A 57 11.13 3.09 -3.85
C LYS A 57 10.34 3.35 -5.14
N GLY A 58 9.03 3.17 -5.11
CA GLY A 58 8.13 3.46 -6.24
C GLY A 58 8.19 4.94 -6.65
N MET A 59 8.22 5.86 -5.69
CA MET A 59 8.32 7.30 -5.95
C MET A 59 9.63 7.66 -6.63
N VAL A 60 10.76 7.10 -6.18
CA VAL A 60 12.06 7.28 -6.83
C VAL A 60 12.00 6.77 -8.29
N GLY A 61 11.41 5.59 -8.51
CA GLY A 61 11.25 5.04 -9.86
C GLY A 61 10.33 5.87 -10.76
N ALA A 62 9.23 6.41 -10.21
CA ALA A 62 8.32 7.30 -10.93
C ALA A 62 9.03 8.59 -11.35
N GLN A 63 9.80 9.19 -10.43
CA GLN A 63 10.59 10.38 -10.71
C GLN A 63 11.63 10.15 -11.82
N GLN A 64 12.33 9.01 -11.80
CA GLN A 64 13.30 8.64 -12.84
C GLN A 64 12.65 8.47 -14.23
N ARG A 65 11.40 8.04 -14.28
CA ARG A 65 10.64 7.84 -15.52
C ARG A 65 9.84 9.07 -15.95
N ASN A 66 9.90 10.18 -15.21
CA ASN A 66 9.04 11.37 -15.39
C ASN A 66 7.54 11.04 -15.33
N ASP A 67 7.17 10.05 -14.51
CA ASP A 67 5.80 9.61 -14.31
C ASP A 67 5.19 10.37 -13.12
N SER A 68 4.80 11.62 -13.37
CA SER A 68 4.25 12.52 -12.34
C SER A 68 2.94 12.02 -11.75
N GLU A 69 2.11 11.34 -12.54
CA GLU A 69 0.84 10.78 -12.08
C GLU A 69 1.06 9.67 -11.05
N LEU A 70 1.96 8.72 -11.34
CA LEU A 70 2.32 7.69 -10.38
C LEU A 70 2.97 8.29 -9.13
N PHE A 71 3.82 9.30 -9.29
CA PHE A 71 4.47 9.98 -8.17
C PHE A 71 3.45 10.62 -7.22
N GLU A 72 2.45 11.35 -7.74
CA GLU A 72 1.39 11.97 -6.93
C GLU A 72 0.54 10.94 -6.20
N ARG A 73 0.17 9.83 -6.88
CA ARG A 73 -0.57 8.72 -6.26
C ARG A 73 0.20 8.11 -5.10
N LEU A 74 1.49 7.80 -5.30
CA LEU A 74 2.35 7.23 -4.28
C LEU A 74 2.60 8.20 -3.11
N GLN A 75 2.76 9.49 -3.40
CA GLN A 75 2.87 10.52 -2.37
C GLN A 75 1.60 10.60 -1.51
N ASN A 76 0.41 10.48 -2.11
CA ASN A 76 -0.84 10.43 -1.37
C ASN A 76 -0.93 9.17 -0.49
N ALA A 77 -0.56 8.00 -1.02
CA ALA A 77 -0.50 6.76 -0.25
C ALA A 77 0.43 6.88 0.97
N LEU A 78 1.61 7.47 0.79
CA LEU A 78 2.55 7.69 1.89
C LEU A 78 1.97 8.57 2.99
N ARG A 79 1.28 9.67 2.65
CA ARG A 79 0.61 10.53 3.64
C ARG A 79 -0.49 9.80 4.41
N ILE A 80 -1.22 8.92 3.74
CA ILE A 80 -2.26 8.11 4.39
C ILE A 80 -1.60 7.10 5.32
N MET A 81 -0.55 6.38 4.88
CA MET A 81 0.19 5.44 5.73
C MET A 81 0.80 6.12 6.97
N ASP A 82 1.36 7.32 6.80
CA ASP A 82 1.94 8.12 7.88
C ASP A 82 0.87 8.52 8.92
N ARG A 83 -0.33 8.92 8.46
CA ARG A 83 -1.47 9.21 9.35
C ARG A 83 -1.84 8.02 10.25
N TYR A 84 -1.67 6.80 9.76
CA TYR A 84 -2.06 5.57 10.47
C TYR A 84 -0.86 4.84 11.11
N GLN A 85 0.33 5.44 11.13
CA GLN A 85 1.59 4.83 11.58
C GLN A 85 1.56 4.35 13.06
N GLY A 86 0.57 4.76 13.86
CA GLY A 86 0.35 4.28 15.24
C GLY A 86 -0.80 3.28 15.43
N GLU A 87 -1.67 3.10 14.44
CA GLU A 87 -2.80 2.15 14.49
C GLU A 87 -2.49 0.83 13.78
N ILE A 88 -1.44 0.86 12.95
CA ILE A 88 -0.83 -0.30 12.30
C ILE A 88 0.10 -1.05 13.29
N SER A 89 0.02 -0.75 14.59
CA SER A 89 0.88 -1.29 15.67
C SER A 89 0.76 -2.80 15.93
N GLY A 90 -0.07 -3.54 15.19
CA GLY A 90 -0.08 -5.01 15.22
C GLY A 90 1.09 -5.65 14.46
N VAL A 91 1.75 -4.91 13.56
CA VAL A 91 2.86 -5.42 12.75
C VAL A 91 3.92 -4.33 12.65
N ASP A 92 4.99 -4.48 13.42
CA ASP A 92 6.16 -3.62 13.37
C ASP A 92 6.73 -3.59 11.94
N ILE A 93 6.65 -2.44 11.29
CA ILE A 93 7.10 -2.24 9.89
C ILE A 93 8.54 -1.71 9.84
N ARG A 94 9.21 -1.62 11.00
CA ARG A 94 10.60 -1.15 11.13
C ARG A 94 11.59 -2.21 11.60
N ALA A 95 11.16 -3.45 11.84
CA ALA A 95 12.07 -4.55 12.18
C ALA A 95 12.84 -5.06 10.96
#